data_AF-A0A2C9UPX2-F1
#
_entry.id   AF-A0A2C9UPX2-F1
#
_cell.length_a   1.000
_cell.length_b   1.000
_cell.length_c   1.000
_cell.angle_alpha   90.00
_cell.angle_beta   90.00
_cell.angle_gamma   90.00
#
_symmetry.space_group_name_H-M   'P 1'
#
loop_
_entity.id
_entity.type
_entity.pdbx_description
1 polymer ?
#
loop_
_entity_poly.entity_id
_entity_poly.type
_entity_poly.pdbx_seq_one_letter_code
_entity_poly.pdbx_strand_id
1 'polypeptide(L)'
;MWKDDVKLAITGYCSNFIDSTIGDGSDCWRFTGFYGCPESGRRRTSWNLLRALADRSQLPWLCSGDYNDIVDPLEKVGGPLRCISLINGFRNALADANLNDIQAVGSFLSYTYREGTDQCLKERLDRACSNATWDARFPDAISSNLVAPVSDHTPLLIETVGTQVREANRRFRFDNSWLEDDELGEVVLTSWQQGLGLDFIQRKDQLMKRVQYWGKNRNRMCWLQKERIKKRLGECSESLNTRAVRQLKD
;
A
#
# COMPACT_ATOMS: atom_id res chain seq x y z
N MET A 1 -7.04 -11.15 22.52
CA MET A 1 -6.50 -10.41 23.68
C MET A 1 -5.02 -10.76 23.74
N TRP A 2 -4.13 -9.76 23.76
CA TRP A 2 -2.70 -9.83 23.42
C TRP A 2 -1.99 -11.08 23.95
N LYS A 3 -1.12 -11.70 23.13
CA LYS A 3 -0.24 -12.78 23.60
C LYS A 3 0.83 -12.16 24.49
N ASP A 4 1.09 -12.76 25.65
CA ASP A 4 2.15 -12.35 26.59
C ASP A 4 3.57 -12.43 25.97
N ASP A 5 3.68 -13.00 24.78
CA ASP A 5 4.92 -13.20 24.03
C ASP A 5 5.44 -11.91 23.35
N VAL A 6 4.64 -10.84 23.26
CA VAL A 6 5.03 -9.60 22.58
C VAL A 6 5.33 -8.49 23.59
N LYS A 7 6.61 -8.15 23.74
CA LYS A 7 7.04 -6.98 24.52
C LYS A 7 6.67 -5.71 23.76
N LEU A 8 5.66 -4.99 24.23
CA LEU A 8 5.22 -3.72 23.66
C LEU A 8 5.26 -2.62 24.72
N ALA A 9 5.86 -1.49 24.37
CA ALA A 9 5.91 -0.29 25.21
C ALA A 9 5.36 0.91 24.43
N ILE A 10 4.31 1.55 24.94
CA ILE A 10 3.77 2.79 24.35
C ILE A 10 4.74 3.94 24.65
N THR A 11 5.19 4.63 23.61
CA THR A 11 6.14 5.75 23.70
C THR A 11 5.47 7.12 23.62
N GLY A 12 4.24 7.18 23.10
CA GLY A 12 3.42 8.39 23.09
C GLY A 12 2.11 8.17 22.38
N TYR A 13 1.12 9.01 22.64
CA TYR A 13 -0.18 8.93 21.99
C TYR A 13 -0.91 10.28 22.00
N CYS A 14 -1.86 10.43 21.09
CA CYS A 14 -2.88 11.47 21.12
C CYS A 14 -4.13 10.98 20.35
N SER A 15 -5.07 11.88 20.05
CA SER A 15 -6.25 11.57 19.23
C SER A 15 -5.91 11.06 17.82
N ASN A 16 -4.71 11.33 17.32
CA ASN A 16 -4.32 11.07 15.93
C ASN A 16 -3.22 10.01 15.78
N PHE A 17 -2.62 9.54 16.87
CA PHE A 17 -1.70 8.43 16.80
C PHE A 17 -1.53 7.71 18.15
N ILE A 18 -1.14 6.45 18.09
CA ILE A 18 -0.54 5.71 19.20
C ILE A 18 0.81 5.19 18.71
N ASP A 19 1.88 5.60 19.36
CA ASP A 19 3.24 5.22 19.02
C ASP A 19 3.79 4.25 20.05
N SER A 20 4.47 3.22 19.56
CA SER A 20 4.92 2.11 20.40
C SER A 20 6.21 1.51 19.89
N THR A 21 6.99 0.94 20.81
CA THR A 21 8.15 0.11 20.51
C THR A 21 7.78 -1.34 20.79
N ILE A 22 8.18 -2.25 19.90
CA ILE A 22 7.91 -3.68 19.96
C ILE A 22 9.24 -4.44 19.94
N GLY A 23 9.39 -5.43 20.83
CA GLY A 23 10.61 -6.22 21.03
C GLY A 23 11.50 -5.68 22.16
N ASP A 24 12.70 -6.25 22.31
CA ASP A 24 13.71 -5.86 23.28
C ASP A 24 15.12 -5.77 22.68
N GLY A 25 16.00 -5.00 23.34
CA GLY A 25 17.42 -4.89 22.97
C GLY A 25 17.65 -4.41 21.53
N SER A 26 18.52 -5.12 20.81
CA SER A 26 18.83 -4.83 19.40
C SER A 26 17.70 -5.19 18.43
N ASP A 27 16.71 -5.97 18.89
CA ASP A 27 15.58 -6.43 18.09
C ASP A 27 14.34 -5.56 18.29
N CYS A 28 14.48 -4.33 18.80
CA CYS A 28 13.36 -3.38 18.85
C CYS A 28 12.99 -2.82 17.46
N TRP A 29 11.70 -2.66 17.21
CA TRP A 29 11.16 -1.89 16.09
C TRP A 29 9.97 -1.06 16.57
N ARG A 30 9.53 -0.12 15.75
CA ARG A 30 8.52 0.87 16.09
C ARG A 30 7.24 0.63 15.31
N PHE A 31 6.11 0.62 16.01
CA PHE A 31 4.79 0.63 15.40
C PHE A 31 4.04 1.89 15.79
N THR A 32 3.51 2.60 14.80
CA THR A 32 2.58 3.70 15.01
C THR A 32 1.22 3.37 14.40
N GLY A 33 0.19 3.32 15.24
CA GLY A 33 -1.19 3.41 14.81
C GLY A 33 -1.50 4.86 14.46
N PHE A 34 -1.80 5.17 13.20
CA PHE A 34 -2.02 6.53 12.72
C PHE A 34 -3.49 6.77 12.36
N TYR A 35 -4.03 7.92 12.76
CA TYR A 35 -5.38 8.38 12.45
C TYR A 35 -5.31 9.81 11.90
N GLY A 36 -5.37 9.94 10.58
CA GLY A 36 -5.37 11.22 9.87
C GLY A 36 -6.68 11.97 10.05
N CYS A 37 -6.61 13.30 10.13
CA CYS A 37 -7.80 14.16 10.23
C CYS A 37 -8.74 13.91 9.03
N PRO A 38 -10.03 13.60 9.27
CA PRO A 38 -10.99 13.33 8.20
C PRO A 38 -11.33 14.61 7.41
N GLU A 39 -11.24 15.79 8.05
CA GLU A 39 -11.56 17.05 7.38
C GLU A 39 -10.48 17.47 6.37
N SER A 40 -10.88 17.75 5.13
CA SER A 40 -9.98 18.20 4.06
C SER A 40 -9.15 19.43 4.44
N GLY A 41 -9.70 20.35 5.24
CA GLY A 41 -9.00 21.55 5.71
C GLY A 41 -7.85 21.27 6.68
N ARG A 42 -7.81 20.07 7.29
CA ARG A 42 -6.82 19.67 8.31
C ARG A 42 -5.82 18.64 7.83
N ARG A 43 -5.83 18.31 6.53
CA ARG A 43 -4.91 17.33 5.92
C ARG A 43 -3.45 17.68 6.14
N ARG A 44 -3.11 18.97 6.02
CA ARG A 44 -1.76 19.47 6.29
C ARG A 44 -1.31 19.20 7.73
N THR A 45 -2.23 19.23 8.70
CA THR A 45 -1.93 18.87 10.09
C THR A 45 -1.53 17.40 10.20
N SER A 46 -2.28 16.50 9.54
CA SER A 46 -1.93 15.07 9.48
C SER A 46 -0.56 14.84 8.83
N TRP A 47 -0.27 15.54 7.72
CA TRP A 47 1.01 15.43 7.02
C TRP A 47 2.19 15.91 7.87
N ASN A 48 2.03 17.05 8.55
CA ASN A 48 3.06 17.57 9.46
C ASN A 48 3.26 16.67 10.68
N LEU A 49 2.18 16.08 11.20
CA LEU A 49 2.27 15.08 12.26
C LEU A 49 3.06 13.85 11.79
N LEU A 50 2.83 13.38 10.57
CA LEU A 50 3.56 12.24 10.01
C LEU A 50 5.06 12.52 9.91
N ARG A 51 5.45 13.71 9.41
CA ARG A 51 6.86 14.15 9.38
C ARG A 51 7.46 14.23 10.78
N ALA A 52 6.75 14.87 11.71
CA ALA A 52 7.21 14.99 13.09
C ALA A 52 7.33 13.63 13.78
N LEU A 53 6.52 12.64 13.41
CA LEU A 53 6.64 11.27 13.90
C LEU A 53 7.89 10.59 13.32
N ALA A 54 8.21 10.80 12.03
CA ALA A 54 9.41 10.26 11.40
C ALA A 54 10.70 10.71 12.12
N ASP A 55 10.75 11.97 12.54
CA ASP A 55 11.94 12.56 13.20
C ASP A 55 12.17 12.04 14.64
N ARG A 56 11.20 11.36 15.26
CA ARG A 56 11.29 10.94 16.68
C ARG A 56 12.23 9.77 16.93
N SER A 57 12.49 8.93 15.93
CA SER A 57 13.24 7.69 16.13
C SER A 57 13.79 7.15 14.83
N GLN A 58 14.97 6.53 14.91
CA GLN A 58 15.63 5.85 13.79
C GLN A 58 15.35 4.34 13.78
N LEU A 59 14.48 3.84 14.67
CA LEU A 59 14.11 2.42 14.68
C LEU A 59 13.44 2.00 13.36
N PRO A 60 13.53 0.71 12.98
CA PRO A 60 12.69 0.15 11.93
C PRO A 60 11.23 0.48 12.21
N TRP A 61 10.57 1.19 11.31
CA TRP A 61 9.27 1.80 11.56
C TRP A 61 8.18 1.30 10.61
N LEU A 62 7.07 0.85 11.19
CA LEU A 62 5.80 0.61 10.54
C LEU A 62 4.77 1.61 11.06
N CYS A 63 4.19 2.38 10.15
CA CYS A 63 3.10 3.31 10.40
C CYS A 63 1.85 2.84 9.67
N SER A 64 0.79 2.51 10.41
CA SER A 64 -0.42 1.95 9.82
C SER A 64 -1.69 2.47 10.49
N GLY A 65 -2.77 2.54 9.71
CA GLY A 65 -4.08 2.94 10.18
C GLY A 65 -4.81 3.72 9.10
N ASP A 66 -5.82 4.47 9.52
CA ASP A 66 -6.64 5.30 8.66
C ASP A 66 -5.96 6.65 8.42
N TYR A 67 -5.34 6.82 7.26
CA TYR A 67 -4.74 8.10 6.86
C TYR A 67 -5.80 9.11 6.41
N ASN A 68 -7.03 8.65 6.16
CA ASN A 68 -8.15 9.38 5.61
C ASN A 68 -7.84 9.98 4.20
N ASP A 69 -6.73 9.66 3.56
CA ASP A 69 -6.24 10.29 2.33
C ASP A 69 -5.74 9.25 1.33
N ILE A 70 -5.77 9.62 0.04
CA ILE A 70 -5.42 8.71 -1.06
C ILE A 70 -4.15 9.19 -1.75
N VAL A 71 -3.30 8.27 -2.18
CA VAL A 71 -2.04 8.61 -2.90
C VAL A 71 -2.21 8.47 -4.41
N ASP A 72 -3.36 8.04 -4.91
CA ASP A 72 -3.60 7.81 -6.32
C ASP A 72 -5.08 8.10 -6.61
N PRO A 73 -5.43 8.85 -7.67
CA PRO A 73 -6.83 9.00 -8.07
C PRO A 73 -7.55 7.65 -8.25
N LEU A 74 -6.82 6.58 -8.60
CA LEU A 74 -7.33 5.23 -8.76
C LEU A 74 -7.67 4.53 -7.44
N GLU A 75 -7.28 5.10 -6.30
CA GLU A 75 -7.68 4.65 -4.96
C GLU A 75 -9.06 5.16 -4.55
N LYS A 76 -9.81 5.71 -5.51
CA LYS A 76 -11.18 6.17 -5.34
C LYS A 76 -12.06 5.66 -6.48
N VAL A 77 -13.23 5.13 -6.14
CA VAL A 77 -14.26 4.70 -7.10
C VAL A 77 -15.59 5.32 -6.71
N GLY A 78 -16.19 6.08 -7.62
CA GLY A 78 -17.42 6.83 -7.36
C GLY A 78 -17.17 8.18 -6.69
N GLY A 79 -18.24 8.95 -6.49
CA GLY A 79 -18.21 10.28 -5.89
C GLY A 79 -17.36 11.32 -6.66
N PRO A 80 -17.19 12.53 -6.08
CA PRO A 80 -16.36 13.60 -6.68
C PRO A 80 -14.88 13.25 -6.69
N LEU A 81 -14.14 13.72 -7.69
CA LEU A 81 -12.69 13.52 -7.77
C LEU A 81 -11.96 14.20 -6.59
N ARG A 82 -10.93 13.53 -6.06
CA ARG A 82 -10.04 14.12 -5.06
C ARG A 82 -9.16 15.19 -5.72
N CYS A 83 -9.00 16.33 -5.05
CA CYS A 83 -8.13 17.39 -5.54
C CYS A 83 -6.67 16.89 -5.66
N ILE A 84 -6.04 17.12 -6.80
CA ILE A 84 -4.66 16.66 -7.09
C ILE A 84 -3.66 17.22 -6.07
N SER A 85 -3.87 18.44 -5.56
CA SER A 85 -2.99 19.04 -4.55
C SER A 85 -3.01 18.28 -3.22
N LEU A 86 -4.13 17.66 -2.84
CA LEU A 86 -4.21 16.81 -1.65
C LEU A 86 -3.46 15.50 -1.86
N ILE A 87 -3.65 14.86 -3.03
CA ILE A 87 -2.94 13.63 -3.40
C ILE A 87 -1.43 13.85 -3.38
N ASN A 88 -0.96 14.92 -4.03
CA ASN A 88 0.46 15.26 -4.06
C ASN A 88 0.98 15.66 -2.68
N GLY A 89 0.18 16.39 -1.88
CA GLY A 89 0.54 16.73 -0.51
C GLY A 89 0.76 15.50 0.38
N PHE A 90 -0.10 14.48 0.25
CA PHE A 90 0.05 13.24 0.98
C PHE A 90 1.24 12.40 0.47
N ARG A 91 1.43 12.29 -0.86
CA ARG A 91 2.63 11.65 -1.45
C ARG A 91 3.92 12.27 -0.92
N ASN A 92 3.98 13.59 -0.90
CA ASN A 92 5.15 14.32 -0.39
C ASN A 92 5.34 14.04 1.10
N ALA A 93 4.28 14.02 1.91
CA ALA A 93 4.38 13.71 3.33
C ALA A 93 4.93 12.30 3.61
N LEU A 94 4.52 11.31 2.82
CA LEU A 94 5.07 9.94 2.90
C LEU A 94 6.55 9.91 2.48
N ALA A 95 6.89 10.59 1.38
CA ALA A 95 8.27 10.68 0.90
C ALA A 95 9.18 11.38 1.92
N ASP A 96 8.75 12.52 2.48
CA ASP A 96 9.47 13.27 3.52
C ASP A 96 9.68 12.42 4.78
N ALA A 97 8.72 11.54 5.10
CA ALA A 97 8.79 10.60 6.22
C ALA A 97 9.57 9.31 5.90
N ASN A 98 10.12 9.17 4.68
CA ASN A 98 10.76 7.94 4.18
C ASN A 98 9.88 6.68 4.32
N LEU A 99 8.56 6.84 4.14
CA LEU A 99 7.58 5.77 4.23
C LEU A 99 7.16 5.30 2.84
N ASN A 100 7.24 4.00 2.63
CA ASN A 100 6.76 3.32 1.44
C ASN A 100 5.51 2.51 1.77
N ASP A 101 4.55 2.49 0.85
CA ASP A 101 3.33 1.71 0.99
C ASP A 101 3.64 0.21 0.89
N ILE A 102 3.30 -0.56 1.93
CA ILE A 102 3.36 -2.02 1.89
C ILE A 102 2.29 -2.51 0.92
N GLN A 103 2.66 -3.38 0.01
CA GLN A 103 1.76 -3.89 -1.02
C GLN A 103 0.53 -4.54 -0.38
N ALA A 104 -0.65 -4.12 -0.85
CA ALA A 104 -1.90 -4.78 -0.55
C ALA A 104 -2.12 -5.96 -1.51
N VAL A 105 -2.49 -7.12 -0.98
CA VAL A 105 -2.93 -8.29 -1.74
C VAL A 105 -4.46 -8.32 -1.77
N GLY A 106 -5.03 -8.51 -2.96
CA GLY A 106 -6.48 -8.57 -3.15
C GLY A 106 -7.13 -7.18 -3.24
N SER A 107 -8.31 -7.01 -2.63
CA SER A 107 -8.97 -5.70 -2.59
C SER A 107 -8.16 -4.75 -1.71
N PHE A 108 -7.80 -3.60 -2.25
CA PHE A 108 -7.03 -2.56 -1.58
C PHE A 108 -7.93 -1.40 -1.11
N LEU A 109 -9.18 -1.32 -1.56
CA LEU A 109 -10.14 -0.35 -1.07
C LEU A 109 -10.55 -0.72 0.35
N SER A 110 -10.41 0.24 1.26
CA SER A 110 -10.58 0.01 2.68
C SER A 110 -11.86 0.62 3.25
N TYR A 111 -12.44 1.62 2.56
CA TYR A 111 -13.63 2.35 2.99
C TYR A 111 -14.74 2.25 1.93
N THR A 112 -15.98 2.09 2.38
CA THR A 112 -17.17 2.10 1.54
C THR A 112 -18.27 2.97 2.16
N TYR A 113 -18.78 3.91 1.37
CA TYR A 113 -19.92 4.76 1.70
C TYR A 113 -21.11 4.40 0.82
N ARG A 114 -22.28 4.20 1.46
CA ARG A 114 -23.58 3.93 0.82
C ARG A 114 -23.53 2.82 -0.25
N GLU A 115 -23.00 1.66 0.13
CA GLU A 115 -22.95 0.48 -0.74
C GLU A 115 -24.34 0.13 -1.30
N GLY A 116 -24.39 -0.27 -2.57
CA GLY A 116 -25.64 -0.63 -3.26
C GLY A 116 -26.48 0.54 -3.74
N THR A 117 -26.02 1.78 -3.56
CA THR A 117 -26.70 2.98 -4.10
C THR A 117 -25.95 3.59 -5.27
N ASP A 118 -26.63 4.46 -6.02
CA ASP A 118 -26.06 5.35 -7.03
C ASP A 118 -25.04 6.37 -6.46
N GLN A 119 -25.07 6.57 -5.14
CA GLN A 119 -24.10 7.38 -4.39
C GLN A 119 -22.94 6.57 -3.79
N CYS A 120 -22.83 5.29 -4.17
CA CYS A 120 -21.77 4.41 -3.67
C CYS A 120 -20.38 5.01 -3.98
N LEU A 121 -19.57 5.11 -2.93
CA LEU A 121 -18.20 5.59 -2.99
C LEU A 121 -17.31 4.61 -2.26
N LYS A 122 -16.18 4.24 -2.86
CA LYS A 122 -15.15 3.43 -2.23
C LYS A 122 -13.80 4.11 -2.29
N GLU A 123 -13.04 4.08 -1.20
CA GLU A 123 -11.70 4.67 -1.10
C GLU A 123 -10.72 3.73 -0.41
N ARG A 124 -9.42 3.88 -0.67
CA ARG A 124 -8.36 3.30 0.17
C ARG A 124 -7.86 4.36 1.15
N LEU A 125 -8.42 4.35 2.35
CA LEU A 125 -8.05 5.29 3.42
C LEU A 125 -7.07 4.65 4.42
N ASP A 126 -7.15 3.33 4.59
CA ASP A 126 -6.33 2.54 5.49
C ASP A 126 -5.12 1.97 4.76
N ARG A 127 -3.94 2.11 5.38
CA ARG A 127 -2.67 1.77 4.75
C ARG A 127 -1.69 1.23 5.79
N ALA A 128 -0.75 0.41 5.33
CA ALA A 128 0.44 0.06 6.07
C ALA A 128 1.62 0.63 5.32
N CYS A 129 2.40 1.51 5.97
CA CYS A 129 3.55 2.13 5.37
C CYS A 129 4.78 1.92 6.24
N SER A 130 5.90 1.60 5.63
CA SER A 130 7.14 1.22 6.33
C SER A 130 8.33 1.97 5.78
N ASN A 131 9.34 2.17 6.63
CA ASN A 131 10.64 2.64 6.17
C ASN A 131 11.52 1.47 5.71
N ALA A 132 12.60 1.78 4.99
CA ALA A 132 13.49 0.78 4.39
C ALA A 132 14.12 -0.16 5.43
N THR A 133 14.35 0.29 6.67
CA THR A 133 14.91 -0.54 7.74
C THR A 133 13.89 -1.52 8.30
N TRP A 134 12.59 -1.19 8.30
CA TRP A 134 11.52 -2.14 8.62
C TRP A 134 11.31 -3.16 7.50
N ASP A 135 11.33 -2.71 6.25
CA ASP A 135 11.23 -3.62 5.09
C ASP A 135 12.38 -4.63 5.06
N ALA A 136 13.60 -4.21 5.40
CA ALA A 136 14.75 -5.11 5.49
C ALA A 136 14.56 -6.19 6.58
N ARG A 137 13.80 -5.88 7.63
CA ARG A 137 13.52 -6.79 8.73
C ARG A 137 12.38 -7.76 8.42
N PHE A 138 11.35 -7.29 7.72
CA PHE A 138 10.19 -8.08 7.33
C PHE A 138 10.00 -8.07 5.81
N PRO A 139 10.94 -8.67 5.04
CA PRO A 139 10.96 -8.56 3.58
C PRO A 139 9.77 -9.24 2.89
N ASP A 140 9.11 -10.17 3.60
CA ASP A 140 7.93 -10.90 3.14
C ASP A 140 6.62 -10.30 3.63
N ALA A 141 6.68 -9.12 4.25
CA ALA A 141 5.48 -8.48 4.76
C ALA A 141 4.50 -8.17 3.63
N ILE A 142 3.25 -8.58 3.83
CA ILE A 142 2.13 -8.23 2.97
C ILE A 142 1.04 -7.57 3.80
N SER A 143 0.26 -6.71 3.16
CA SER A 143 -0.98 -6.21 3.73
C SER A 143 -2.17 -6.78 2.95
N SER A 144 -3.30 -6.97 3.61
CA SER A 144 -4.55 -7.36 2.97
C SER A 144 -5.74 -6.80 3.74
N ASN A 145 -6.83 -6.50 3.04
CA ASN A 145 -8.08 -6.08 3.68
C ASN A 145 -8.92 -7.31 4.02
N LEU A 146 -9.33 -7.42 5.27
CA LEU A 146 -10.27 -8.44 5.75
C LEU A 146 -11.71 -8.01 5.48
N VAL A 147 -12.62 -8.97 5.44
CA VAL A 147 -14.05 -8.67 5.30
C VAL A 147 -14.61 -8.13 6.61
N ALA A 148 -15.17 -6.93 6.58
CA ALA A 148 -15.98 -6.39 7.68
C ALA A 148 -17.47 -6.49 7.34
N PRO A 149 -18.29 -7.17 8.17
CA PRO A 149 -19.74 -7.25 7.94
C PRO A 149 -20.52 -6.03 8.43
N VAL A 150 -19.95 -5.22 9.33
CA VAL A 150 -20.68 -4.19 10.09
C VAL A 150 -19.97 -2.82 10.17
N SER A 151 -18.91 -2.63 9.40
CA SER A 151 -18.10 -1.41 9.39
C SER A 151 -18.01 -0.88 7.96
N ASP A 152 -18.03 0.43 7.82
CA ASP A 152 -17.73 1.14 6.57
C ASP A 152 -16.24 1.04 6.20
N HIS A 153 -15.38 0.82 7.19
CA HIS A 153 -13.99 0.41 7.02
C HIS A 153 -13.82 -1.11 7.04
N THR A 154 -12.86 -1.61 6.26
CA THR A 154 -12.40 -3.00 6.28
C THR A 154 -11.09 -3.10 7.08
N PRO A 155 -10.96 -4.08 8.01
CA PRO A 155 -9.77 -4.23 8.81
C PRO A 155 -8.54 -4.53 7.94
N LEU A 156 -7.45 -3.83 8.18
CA LEU A 156 -6.16 -4.09 7.53
C LEU A 156 -5.39 -5.16 8.31
N LEU A 157 -5.08 -6.28 7.66
CA LEU A 157 -4.19 -7.31 8.17
C LEU A 157 -2.79 -7.09 7.61
N ILE A 158 -1.78 -7.07 8.50
CA ILE A 158 -0.37 -7.03 8.13
C ILE A 158 0.28 -8.31 8.62
N GLU A 159 0.75 -9.13 7.68
CA GLU A 159 1.41 -10.39 7.97
C GLU A 159 2.92 -10.18 7.85
N THR A 160 3.63 -10.15 8.97
CA THR A 160 5.09 -9.96 9.00
C THR A 160 5.87 -11.25 8.80
N VAL A 161 5.20 -12.40 8.97
CA VAL A 161 5.75 -13.73 8.79
C VAL A 161 5.01 -14.36 7.62
N GLY A 162 5.64 -14.42 6.46
CA GLY A 162 5.26 -15.46 5.49
C GLY A 162 5.41 -16.79 6.23
N THR A 163 4.35 -17.59 6.32
CA THR A 163 4.32 -18.97 6.83
C THR A 163 5.71 -19.56 6.93
N GLN A 164 6.21 -19.86 8.14
CA GLN A 164 7.59 -20.28 8.40
C GLN A 164 8.19 -21.14 7.28
N VAL A 165 8.81 -20.50 6.30
CA VAL A 165 9.76 -21.13 5.41
C VAL A 165 11.09 -20.75 6.01
N ARG A 166 11.53 -21.58 6.98
CA ARG A 166 12.91 -21.75 7.44
C ARG A 166 13.87 -20.98 6.56
N GLU A 167 14.46 -19.87 7.02
CA GLU A 167 15.68 -19.23 6.48
C GLU A 167 16.01 -19.52 5.00
N ALA A 168 15.02 -19.51 4.13
CA ALA A 168 15.22 -19.90 2.75
C ALA A 168 15.43 -18.60 2.03
N ASN A 169 16.56 -17.95 2.36
CA ASN A 169 17.31 -17.04 1.53
C ASN A 169 16.47 -16.58 0.34
N ARG A 170 15.53 -15.64 0.57
CA ARG A 170 14.61 -15.21 -0.49
C ARG A 170 15.39 -14.29 -1.40
N ARG A 171 16.12 -14.95 -2.28
CA ARG A 171 16.71 -14.43 -3.50
C ARG A 171 15.62 -13.69 -4.26
N PHE A 172 16.02 -12.61 -4.91
CA PHE A 172 15.26 -11.97 -5.97
C PHE A 172 14.49 -13.02 -6.79
N ARG A 173 13.17 -12.83 -6.91
CA ARG A 173 12.31 -13.67 -7.75
C ARG A 173 11.83 -12.82 -8.92
N PHE A 174 12.20 -13.28 -10.09
CA PHE A 174 11.75 -12.71 -11.35
C PHE A 174 10.40 -13.34 -11.70
N ASP A 175 9.39 -12.52 -11.98
CA ASP A 175 8.11 -12.99 -12.49
C ASP A 175 8.22 -13.17 -14.00
N ASN A 176 7.99 -14.38 -14.50
CA ASN A 176 8.16 -14.68 -15.93
C ASN A 176 7.26 -13.81 -16.84
N SER A 177 6.13 -13.32 -16.32
CA SER A 177 5.28 -12.40 -17.07
C SER A 177 5.97 -11.08 -17.43
N TRP A 178 7.04 -10.69 -16.71
CA TRP A 178 7.82 -9.50 -17.03
C TRP A 178 8.58 -9.63 -18.34
N LEU A 179 8.86 -10.85 -18.83
CA LEU A 179 9.49 -11.05 -20.14
C LEU A 179 8.58 -10.63 -21.30
N GLU A 180 7.28 -10.56 -21.05
CA GLU A 180 6.29 -10.13 -22.03
C GLU A 180 6.09 -8.61 -22.01
N ASP A 181 6.74 -7.89 -21.09
CA ASP A 181 6.64 -6.45 -20.98
C ASP A 181 7.79 -5.75 -21.72
N ASP A 182 7.43 -4.94 -22.71
CA ASP A 182 8.37 -4.23 -23.59
C ASP A 182 9.33 -3.30 -22.81
N GLU A 183 8.93 -2.79 -21.64
CA GLU A 183 9.75 -1.86 -20.84
C GLU A 183 10.86 -2.55 -20.05
N LEU A 184 10.81 -3.88 -19.87
CA LEU A 184 11.81 -4.60 -19.08
C LEU A 184 13.23 -4.38 -19.62
N GLY A 185 13.38 -4.43 -20.94
CA GLY A 185 14.68 -4.29 -21.60
C GLY A 185 15.35 -2.94 -21.28
N GLU A 186 14.59 -1.86 -21.31
CA GLU A 186 15.08 -0.52 -20.98
C GLU A 186 15.50 -0.40 -19.52
N VAL A 187 14.70 -0.98 -18.61
CA VAL A 187 15.00 -0.98 -17.16
C VAL A 187 16.30 -1.71 -16.88
N VAL A 188 16.50 -2.88 -17.49
CA VAL A 188 17.73 -3.67 -17.34
C VAL A 188 18.93 -2.92 -17.90
N LEU A 189 18.82 -2.41 -19.13
CA LEU A 189 19.91 -1.69 -19.80
C LEU A 189 20.33 -0.44 -19.01
N THR A 190 19.36 0.38 -18.63
CA THR A 190 19.59 1.64 -17.91
C THR A 190 20.21 1.36 -16.54
N SER A 191 19.65 0.40 -15.80
CA SER A 191 20.19 0.03 -14.49
C SER A 191 21.60 -0.53 -14.60
N TRP A 192 21.88 -1.29 -15.67
CA TRP A 192 23.22 -1.82 -15.91
C TRP A 192 24.20 -0.69 -16.19
N GLN A 193 23.88 0.24 -17.10
CA GLN A 193 24.76 1.37 -17.44
C GLN A 193 25.04 2.29 -16.25
N GLN A 194 24.06 2.50 -15.37
CA GLN A 194 24.25 3.30 -14.15
C GLN A 194 25.24 2.71 -13.14
N GLY A 195 25.52 1.41 -13.23
CA GLY A 195 26.52 0.74 -12.40
C GLY A 195 27.89 0.61 -13.05
N LEU A 196 28.20 1.39 -14.10
CA LEU A 196 29.56 1.42 -14.67
C LEU A 196 30.56 1.93 -13.62
N GLY A 197 31.62 1.14 -13.39
CA GLY A 197 32.63 1.40 -12.36
C GLY A 197 32.42 0.66 -11.04
N LEU A 198 31.25 0.03 -10.85
CA LEU A 198 31.03 -0.92 -9.74
C LEU A 198 31.56 -2.31 -10.12
N ASP A 199 31.91 -3.09 -9.10
CA ASP A 199 32.18 -4.50 -9.32
C ASP A 199 30.91 -5.24 -9.75
N PHE A 200 31.09 -6.44 -10.30
CA PHE A 200 29.99 -7.23 -10.83
C PHE A 200 28.89 -7.54 -9.81
N ILE A 201 29.26 -7.82 -8.54
CA ILE A 201 28.31 -8.18 -7.48
C ILE A 201 27.45 -6.98 -7.13
N GLN A 202 28.07 -5.82 -6.92
CA GLN A 202 27.39 -4.56 -6.62
C GLN A 202 26.44 -4.15 -7.76
N ARG A 203 26.91 -4.27 -9.01
CA ARG A 203 26.11 -3.94 -10.20
C ARG A 203 24.91 -4.88 -10.36
N LYS A 204 25.10 -6.17 -10.11
CA LYS A 204 24.01 -7.17 -10.08
C LYS A 204 22.98 -6.85 -8.98
N ASP A 205 23.42 -6.50 -7.78
CA ASP A 205 22.52 -6.19 -6.66
C ASP A 205 21.70 -4.93 -6.91
N GLN A 206 22.32 -3.90 -7.50
CA GLN A 206 21.61 -2.70 -7.96
C GLN A 206 20.56 -3.04 -9.01
N LEU A 207 20.92 -3.83 -10.03
CA LEU A 207 19.99 -4.29 -11.06
C LEU A 207 18.80 -5.04 -10.46
N MET A 208 19.06 -6.01 -9.58
CA MET A 208 17.98 -6.79 -8.96
C MET A 208 17.01 -5.91 -8.17
N LYS A 209 17.53 -4.94 -7.40
CA LYS A 209 16.66 -3.97 -6.67
C LYS A 209 15.83 -3.12 -7.63
N ARG A 210 16.42 -2.67 -8.73
CA ARG A 210 15.74 -1.84 -9.74
C ARG A 210 14.65 -2.61 -10.47
N VAL A 211 14.95 -3.82 -10.93
CA VAL A 211 13.99 -4.72 -11.59
C VAL A 211 12.89 -5.15 -10.62
N GLN A 212 13.22 -5.43 -9.37
CA GLN A 212 12.22 -5.78 -8.36
C GLN A 212 11.26 -4.62 -8.08
N TYR A 213 11.77 -3.40 -7.95
CA TYR A 213 10.95 -2.20 -7.77
C TYR A 213 10.04 -1.94 -8.99
N TRP A 214 10.62 -1.96 -10.19
CA TRP A 214 9.85 -1.80 -11.42
C TRP A 214 8.79 -2.89 -11.59
N GLY A 215 9.15 -4.16 -11.39
CA GLY A 215 8.25 -5.31 -11.55
C GLY A 215 7.10 -5.30 -10.54
N LYS A 216 7.35 -4.87 -9.30
CA LYS A 216 6.28 -4.62 -8.30
C LYS A 216 5.28 -3.56 -8.79
N ASN A 217 5.78 -2.45 -9.33
CA ASN A 217 4.92 -1.41 -9.90
C ASN A 217 4.15 -1.90 -11.12
N ARG A 218 4.78 -2.69 -11.99
CA ARG A 218 4.14 -3.20 -13.21
C ARG A 218 3.02 -4.19 -12.89
N ASN A 219 3.27 -5.11 -11.96
CA ASN A 219 2.24 -6.04 -11.46
C ASN A 219 1.02 -5.30 -10.89
N ARG A 220 1.24 -4.19 -10.16
CA ARG A 220 0.15 -3.33 -9.68
C ARG A 220 -0.66 -2.75 -10.85
N MET A 221 0.00 -2.23 -11.89
CA MET A 221 -0.68 -1.64 -13.06
C MET A 221 -1.49 -2.67 -13.85
N CYS A 222 -0.91 -3.85 -14.13
CA CYS A 222 -1.61 -4.94 -14.82
C CYS A 222 -2.85 -5.40 -14.04
N TRP A 223 -2.75 -5.50 -12.72
CA TRP A 223 -3.88 -5.82 -11.87
C TRP A 223 -4.98 -4.74 -11.93
N LEU A 224 -4.61 -3.44 -11.91
CA LEU A 224 -5.58 -2.34 -12.05
C LEU A 224 -6.31 -2.38 -13.41
N GLN A 225 -5.59 -2.69 -14.49
CA GLN A 225 -6.18 -2.84 -15.81
C GLN A 225 -7.17 -4.01 -15.85
N LYS A 226 -6.84 -5.14 -15.23
CA LYS A 226 -7.74 -6.30 -15.10
C LYS A 226 -9.04 -5.93 -14.40
N GLU A 227 -8.98 -5.20 -13.29
CA GLU A 227 -10.21 -4.78 -12.57
C GLU A 227 -11.04 -3.77 -13.36
N ARG A 228 -10.39 -2.83 -14.07
CA ARG A 228 -11.11 -1.90 -14.97
C ARG A 228 -11.85 -2.64 -16.08
N ILE A 229 -11.22 -3.65 -16.68
CA ILE A 229 -11.84 -4.48 -17.71
C ILE A 229 -13.00 -5.29 -17.14
N LYS A 230 -12.84 -5.91 -15.97
CA LYS A 230 -13.93 -6.63 -15.29
C LYS A 230 -15.13 -5.73 -15.02
N LYS A 231 -14.90 -4.51 -14.52
CA LYS A 231 -15.98 -3.54 -14.27
C LYS A 231 -16.75 -3.23 -15.55
N ARG A 232 -16.05 -2.92 -16.65
CA ARG A 232 -16.67 -2.66 -17.96
C ARG A 232 -17.45 -3.86 -18.49
N LEU A 233 -16.95 -5.08 -18.28
CA LEU A 233 -17.65 -6.31 -18.64
C LEU A 233 -18.94 -6.48 -17.84
N GLY A 234 -18.93 -6.16 -16.54
CA GLY A 234 -20.13 -6.14 -15.70
C GLY A 234 -21.17 -5.13 -16.21
N GLU A 235 -20.76 -3.89 -16.44
CA GLU A 235 -21.63 -2.82 -16.98
C GLU A 235 -22.22 -3.18 -18.35
N CYS A 236 -21.42 -3.75 -19.26
CA CYS A 236 -21.90 -4.26 -20.55
C CYS A 236 -22.90 -5.40 -20.38
N SER A 237 -22.64 -6.34 -19.46
CA SER A 237 -23.53 -7.48 -19.18
C SER A 237 -24.90 -7.02 -18.64
N GLU A 238 -24.92 -6.03 -17.74
CA GLU A 238 -26.16 -5.41 -17.25
C GLU A 238 -26.91 -4.64 -18.35
N SER A 239 -26.18 -3.93 -19.22
CA SER A 239 -26.78 -3.21 -20.35
C SER A 239 -27.42 -4.15 -21.39
N LEU A 240 -26.80 -5.32 -21.63
CA LEU A 240 -27.30 -6.36 -22.51
C LEU A 240 -28.56 -7.02 -21.91
N ASN A 241 -28.55 -7.31 -20.60
CA ASN A 241 -29.74 -7.79 -19.89
C ASN A 241 -30.90 -6.78 -19.99
N THR A 242 -30.61 -5.48 -19.87
CA THR A 242 -31.64 -4.43 -19.95
C THR A 242 -32.21 -4.28 -21.37
N ARG A 243 -31.39 -4.42 -22.42
CA ARG A 243 -31.84 -4.44 -23.82
C ARG A 243 -32.65 -5.70 -24.15
N ALA A 244 -32.22 -6.87 -23.67
CA ALA A 244 -32.94 -8.13 -23.86
C ALA A 244 -34.33 -8.10 -23.18
N VAL A 245 -34.42 -7.52 -21.99
CA VAL A 245 -35.70 -7.32 -21.27
C VAL A 245 -36.64 -6.35 -22.00
N ARG A 246 -36.11 -5.35 -22.73
CA ARG A 246 -36.93 -4.44 -23.54
C ARG A 246 -37.48 -5.11 -24.81
N GLN A 247 -36.70 -5.97 -25.46
CA GLN A 247 -37.14 -6.68 -26.68
C GLN A 247 -38.17 -7.79 -26.41
N LEU A 248 -38.36 -8.21 -25.16
CA LEU A 248 -39.39 -9.20 -24.78
C LEU A 248 -40.73 -8.55 -24.37
N LYS A 249 -40.82 -7.22 -24.40
CA LYS A 249 -42.03 -6.45 -24.03
C LYS A 249 -42.77 -5.82 -25.21
N ASP A 250 -42.21 -5.94 -26.42
CA ASP A 250 -42.83 -5.55 -27.69
C ASP A 250 -43.23 -6.82 -28.47
#